data_AF-A0A1T0BAR4-F1
#
_entry.id   AF-A0A1T0BAR4-F1
#
_cell.length_a   1.000
_cell.length_b   1.000
_cell.length_c   1.000
_cell.angle_alpha   90.00
_cell.angle_beta   90.00
_cell.angle_gamma   90.00
#
_symmetry.space_group_name_H-M   'P 1'
#
loop_
_entity.id
_entity.type
_entity.pdbx_description
1 polymer ?
#
loop_
_entity_poly.entity_id
_entity_poly.type
_entity_poly.pdbx_seq_one_letter_code
_entity_poly.pdbx_strand_id
1 'polypeptide(L)'
;MFRFRLENIKMKFCIICRKEFTKENPATKEHIIPEAIGGNYVIDTVCKNCNSQMGTKIDAPFIKNIISRLHIEENQIKGKKRIVDFPLKWNYQDDSGNKYQVNSFGSNPILLDDRPKLNIEQLDDGKISISILFEKYGKFSQEEIRGLLNKHKLFLESEYIKNGLKFNLEKLLNSDFTRQIKEPLPLSRRELVDFNPFFLEALKIAYEFFVTACPEFIEHPDIGNIAKVLENIDLKKAKKHVTIHVAEEKMEYMNLIKCLKNNFGSFFMVNPLRTPNGGSGCFISLYEKFIFLVKYSEDDLFGNFIHMPYFYIVKEKKTLYELSHDESIKFQECLKSCKK
;
A
#
# COMPACT_ATOMS: atom_id res chain seq x y z
N MET A 1 30.87 -12.37 -17.97
CA MET A 1 30.23 -11.81 -19.18
C MET A 1 28.85 -11.32 -18.77
N PHE A 2 28.67 -10.02 -18.54
CA PHE A 2 27.34 -9.46 -18.20
C PHE A 2 26.45 -9.58 -19.43
N ARG A 3 25.43 -10.44 -19.40
CA ARG A 3 24.42 -10.47 -20.46
C ARG A 3 23.25 -9.58 -20.04
N PHE A 4 23.25 -8.34 -20.52
CA PHE A 4 22.00 -7.76 -21.01
C PHE A 4 21.87 -8.23 -22.46
N ARG A 5 21.40 -9.46 -22.69
CA ARG A 5 21.08 -9.88 -24.05
C ARG A 5 19.73 -9.28 -24.42
N LEU A 6 19.73 -7.98 -24.73
CA LEU A 6 18.66 -7.35 -25.52
C LEU A 6 18.81 -7.73 -27.00
N GLU A 7 19.16 -8.99 -27.30
CA GLU A 7 18.78 -9.51 -28.62
C GLU A 7 17.27 -9.68 -28.51
N ASN A 8 16.51 -8.84 -29.23
CA ASN A 8 15.06 -8.93 -29.37
C ASN A 8 14.71 -10.29 -29.99
N ILE A 9 14.77 -11.36 -29.20
CA ILE A 9 14.12 -12.62 -29.53
C ILE A 9 12.65 -12.29 -29.45
N LYS A 10 12.08 -11.94 -30.62
CA LYS A 10 10.66 -11.69 -30.74
C LYS A 10 9.96 -13.02 -30.51
N MET A 11 9.57 -13.25 -29.26
CA MET A 11 8.81 -14.44 -28.89
C MET A 11 7.56 -14.47 -29.75
N LYS A 12 7.31 -15.63 -30.37
CA LYS A 12 6.11 -15.83 -31.20
C LYS A 12 4.92 -16.35 -30.38
N PHE A 13 5.16 -16.68 -29.12
CA PHE A 13 4.19 -17.28 -28.22
C PHE A 13 4.18 -16.57 -26.87
N CYS A 14 3.07 -16.73 -26.15
CA CYS A 14 2.87 -16.16 -24.83
C CYS A 14 3.70 -16.91 -23.78
N ILE A 15 4.43 -16.16 -22.94
CA ILE A 15 5.19 -16.73 -21.83
C ILE A 15 4.31 -17.36 -20.74
N ILE A 16 2.99 -17.13 -20.72
CA ILE A 16 2.11 -17.72 -19.69
C ILE A 16 1.46 -19.01 -20.22
N CYS A 17 0.60 -18.89 -21.23
CA CYS A 17 -0.16 -20.05 -21.76
C CYS A 17 0.57 -20.87 -22.83
N ARG A 18 1.79 -20.48 -23.23
CA ARG A 18 2.59 -21.15 -24.28
C ARG A 18 1.93 -21.22 -25.67
N LYS A 19 0.86 -20.47 -25.91
CA LYS A 19 0.17 -20.40 -27.21
C LYS A 19 0.78 -19.32 -28.09
N GLU A 20 0.85 -19.58 -29.39
CA GLU A 20 1.27 -18.58 -30.38
C GLU A 20 0.36 -17.34 -30.36
N PHE A 21 0.93 -16.18 -30.65
CA PHE A 21 0.16 -14.95 -30.79
C PHE A 21 -0.69 -14.99 -32.07
N THR A 22 -1.97 -14.65 -31.94
CA THR A 22 -2.90 -14.57 -33.08
C THR A 22 -3.46 -13.15 -33.21
N LYS A 23 -4.18 -12.88 -34.31
CA LYS A 23 -4.90 -11.60 -34.47
C LYS A 23 -5.93 -11.36 -33.37
N GLU A 24 -6.58 -12.43 -32.90
CA GLU A 24 -7.61 -12.39 -31.85
C GLU A 24 -7.02 -12.29 -30.44
N ASN A 25 -5.83 -12.88 -30.25
CA ASN A 25 -5.12 -12.88 -28.98
C ASN A 25 -3.65 -12.42 -29.18
N PRO A 26 -3.45 -11.13 -29.50
CA PRO A 26 -2.13 -10.60 -29.82
C PRO A 26 -1.26 -10.46 -28.57
N ALA A 27 0.04 -10.26 -28.78
CA ALA A 27 0.96 -9.74 -27.77
C ALA A 27 0.48 -8.39 -27.24
N THR A 28 0.66 -8.16 -25.95
CA THR A 28 0.26 -6.92 -25.26
C THR A 28 1.40 -6.38 -24.43
N LYS A 29 1.42 -5.07 -24.23
CA LYS A 29 2.35 -4.41 -23.30
C LYS A 29 1.94 -4.76 -21.87
N GLU A 30 2.80 -5.48 -21.17
CA GLU A 30 2.62 -5.86 -19.78
C GLU A 30 3.71 -5.24 -18.92
N HIS A 31 3.35 -4.75 -17.73
CA HIS A 31 4.34 -4.24 -16.78
C HIS A 31 4.69 -5.35 -15.79
N ILE A 32 5.97 -5.72 -15.70
CA ILE A 32 6.42 -6.77 -14.78
C ILE A 32 6.02 -6.43 -13.34
N ILE A 33 6.33 -5.21 -12.91
CA ILE A 33 5.80 -4.63 -11.68
C ILE A 33 4.63 -3.72 -12.07
N PRO A 34 3.43 -3.82 -11.46
CA PRO A 34 2.27 -3.07 -11.90
C PRO A 34 2.51 -1.55 -11.96
N GLU A 35 2.13 -0.94 -13.09
CA GLU A 35 2.20 0.51 -13.31
C GLU A 35 1.48 1.29 -12.21
N ALA A 36 0.39 0.73 -11.68
CA ALA A 36 -0.41 1.34 -10.63
C ALA A 36 0.35 1.58 -9.32
N ILE A 37 1.41 0.81 -9.05
CA ILE A 37 2.31 1.01 -7.91
C ILE A 37 3.63 1.68 -8.32
N GLY A 38 3.71 2.18 -9.57
CA GLY A 38 4.87 2.91 -10.08
C GLY A 38 5.86 2.08 -10.89
N GLY A 39 5.60 0.80 -11.17
CA GLY A 39 6.46 0.01 -12.04
C GLY A 39 6.47 0.53 -13.49
N ASN A 40 7.60 0.38 -14.18
CA ASN A 40 7.78 0.92 -15.54
C ASN A 40 8.49 -0.04 -16.51
N TYR A 41 8.90 -1.22 -16.05
CA TYR A 41 9.51 -2.21 -16.94
C TYR A 41 8.43 -2.95 -17.72
N VAL A 42 8.35 -2.66 -19.01
CA VAL A 42 7.35 -3.21 -19.94
C VAL A 42 7.94 -4.34 -20.78
N ILE A 43 7.18 -5.42 -20.92
CA ILE A 43 7.43 -6.54 -21.83
C ILE A 43 6.26 -6.70 -22.81
N ASP A 44 6.49 -7.35 -23.94
CA ASP A 44 5.49 -7.64 -24.97
C ASP A 44 5.32 -9.14 -25.25
N THR A 45 5.66 -9.97 -24.26
CA THR A 45 5.68 -11.44 -24.36
C THR A 45 4.44 -12.11 -23.76
N VAL A 46 3.42 -11.33 -23.37
CA VAL A 46 2.16 -11.81 -22.78
C VAL A 46 0.99 -11.54 -23.72
N CYS A 47 0.15 -12.55 -23.97
CA CYS A 47 -1.03 -12.40 -24.83
C CYS A 47 -2.16 -11.65 -24.12
N LYS A 48 -3.06 -11.05 -24.89
CA LYS A 48 -4.21 -10.28 -24.40
C LYS A 48 -5.04 -11.03 -23.34
N ASN A 49 -5.31 -12.32 -23.54
CA ASN A 49 -6.11 -13.11 -22.61
C ASN A 49 -5.40 -13.30 -21.26
N CYS A 50 -4.14 -13.72 -21.28
CA CYS A 50 -3.35 -13.90 -20.05
C CYS A 50 -3.16 -12.57 -19.32
N ASN A 51 -2.80 -11.50 -20.05
CA ASN A 51 -2.67 -10.15 -19.47
C ASN A 51 -3.98 -9.73 -18.80
N SER A 52 -5.12 -9.77 -19.51
CA SER A 52 -6.41 -9.37 -18.93
C SER A 52 -6.81 -10.20 -17.71
N GLN A 53 -6.49 -11.50 -17.72
CA GLN A 53 -6.78 -12.41 -16.62
C GLN A 53 -5.92 -12.11 -15.40
N MET A 54 -4.60 -11.95 -15.57
CA MET A 54 -3.68 -11.60 -14.48
C MET A 54 -3.97 -10.20 -13.95
N GLY A 55 -4.21 -9.20 -14.82
CA GLY A 55 -4.60 -7.87 -14.40
C GLY A 55 -5.85 -7.84 -13.52
N THR A 56 -6.83 -8.72 -13.78
CA THR A 56 -8.08 -8.79 -13.00
C THR A 56 -7.92 -9.59 -11.70
N LYS A 57 -7.14 -10.68 -11.73
CA LYS A 57 -7.13 -11.69 -10.66
C LYS A 57 -5.84 -11.74 -9.84
N ILE A 58 -4.76 -11.08 -10.28
CA ILE A 58 -3.47 -10.98 -9.59
C ILE A 58 -3.22 -9.51 -9.26
N ASP A 59 -3.05 -8.66 -10.27
CA ASP A 59 -2.66 -7.26 -10.08
C ASP A 59 -3.73 -6.47 -9.30
N ALA A 60 -5.00 -6.54 -9.71
CA ALA A 60 -6.05 -5.75 -9.06
C ALA A 60 -6.26 -6.08 -7.57
N PRO A 61 -6.31 -7.35 -7.13
CA PRO A 61 -6.29 -7.70 -5.71
C PRO A 61 -5.04 -7.21 -4.97
N PHE A 62 -3.86 -7.32 -5.58
CA PHE A 62 -2.60 -6.83 -5.00
C PHE A 62 -2.61 -5.30 -4.82
N ILE A 63 -3.02 -4.54 -5.83
CA ILE A 63 -3.10 -3.06 -5.80
C ILE A 63 -4.14 -2.56 -4.79
N LYS A 64 -5.26 -3.26 -4.62
CA LYS A 64 -6.33 -2.85 -3.68
C LYS A 64 -5.95 -3.03 -2.21
N ASN A 65 -4.90 -3.82 -1.92
CA ASN A 65 -4.44 -4.03 -0.55
C ASN A 65 -4.01 -2.70 0.09
N ILE A 66 -4.22 -2.55 1.41
CA ILE A 66 -3.86 -1.34 2.15
C ILE A 66 -2.37 -0.98 2.02
N ILE A 67 -1.47 -1.95 2.02
CA ILE A 67 -0.02 -1.71 1.89
C ILE A 67 0.27 -1.03 0.54
N SER A 68 -0.29 -1.58 -0.54
CA SER A 68 -0.13 -1.04 -1.89
C SER A 68 -0.73 0.36 -2.02
N ARG A 69 -1.91 0.58 -1.43
CA ARG A 69 -2.56 1.91 -1.42
C ARG A 69 -1.75 2.93 -0.63
N LEU A 70 -1.17 2.55 0.52
CA LEU A 70 -0.28 3.42 1.30
C LEU A 70 0.96 3.80 0.49
N HIS A 71 1.58 2.86 -0.21
CA HIS A 71 2.72 3.16 -1.08
C HIS A 71 2.35 4.14 -2.21
N ILE A 72 1.20 3.92 -2.85
CA ILE A 72 0.66 4.80 -3.90
C ILE A 72 0.47 6.23 -3.37
N GLU A 73 -0.07 6.37 -2.16
CA GLU A 73 -0.29 7.67 -1.51
C GLU A 73 1.04 8.34 -1.12
N GLU A 74 1.94 7.62 -0.43
CA GLU A 74 3.26 8.14 -0.01
C GLU A 74 4.09 8.66 -1.20
N ASN A 75 3.99 7.98 -2.34
CA ASN A 75 4.71 8.33 -3.56
C ASN A 75 3.90 9.18 -4.55
N GLN A 76 2.66 9.54 -4.22
CA GLN A 76 1.76 10.34 -5.05
C GLN A 76 1.62 9.79 -6.48
N ILE A 77 1.52 8.46 -6.61
CA ILE A 77 1.50 7.75 -7.89
C ILE A 77 0.14 7.96 -8.55
N LYS A 78 0.12 8.83 -9.57
CA LYS A 78 -1.09 9.14 -10.32
C LYS A 78 -1.34 8.07 -11.37
N GLY A 79 -2.24 7.13 -11.07
CA GLY A 79 -2.76 6.20 -12.06
C GLY A 79 -3.59 6.89 -13.15
N LYS A 80 -4.22 6.10 -14.04
CA LYS A 80 -4.99 6.62 -15.20
C LYS A 80 -6.06 7.65 -14.84
N LYS A 81 -6.68 7.54 -13.65
CA LYS A 81 -7.71 8.50 -13.16
C LYS A 81 -7.13 9.80 -12.60
N ARG A 82 -5.81 9.94 -12.49
CA ARG A 82 -5.09 11.11 -11.94
C ARG A 82 -5.48 11.53 -10.51
N ILE A 83 -6.22 10.69 -9.79
CA ILE A 83 -6.65 10.90 -8.41
C ILE A 83 -5.92 9.87 -7.53
N VAL A 84 -5.31 10.35 -6.45
CA VAL A 84 -4.75 9.52 -5.38
C VAL A 84 -5.75 9.55 -4.22
N ASP A 85 -6.26 8.38 -3.85
CA ASP A 85 -7.17 8.24 -2.71
C ASP A 85 -6.38 8.28 -1.39
N PHE A 86 -7.01 8.67 -0.28
CA PHE A 86 -6.42 8.61 1.05
C PHE A 86 -6.73 7.25 1.68
N PRO A 87 -5.76 6.30 1.76
CA PRO A 87 -6.05 4.91 2.12
C PRO A 87 -6.53 4.75 3.57
N LEU A 88 -6.15 5.69 4.43
CA LEU A 88 -6.52 5.76 5.83
C LEU A 88 -7.83 6.54 6.07
N LYS A 89 -8.56 6.90 5.00
CA LYS A 89 -9.90 7.46 5.11
C LYS A 89 -10.84 6.41 5.69
N TRP A 90 -11.18 6.51 6.98
CA TRP A 90 -12.08 5.56 7.63
C TRP A 90 -12.64 6.10 8.96
N ASN A 91 -13.43 5.26 9.63
CA ASN A 91 -13.89 5.47 11.00
C ASN A 91 -12.90 4.86 12.00
N TYR A 92 -12.41 5.68 12.91
CA TYR A 92 -11.51 5.33 14.01
C TYR A 92 -12.25 5.42 15.34
N GLN A 93 -11.65 4.87 16.39
CA GLN A 93 -12.20 4.92 17.74
C GLN A 93 -11.15 5.44 18.72
N ASP A 94 -11.58 6.24 19.71
CA ASP A 94 -10.76 6.56 20.88
C ASP A 94 -10.90 5.48 21.97
N ASP A 95 -10.13 5.61 23.05
CA ASP A 95 -10.16 4.65 24.17
C ASP A 95 -11.46 4.70 24.99
N SER A 96 -12.25 5.77 24.84
CA SER A 96 -13.57 5.92 25.47
C SER A 96 -14.70 5.30 24.63
N GLY A 97 -14.39 4.82 23.43
CA GLY A 97 -15.32 4.20 22.52
C GLY A 97 -15.99 5.16 21.52
N ASN A 98 -15.67 6.45 21.54
CA ASN A 98 -16.23 7.43 20.59
C ASN A 98 -15.66 7.19 19.20
N LYS A 99 -16.50 7.31 18.18
CA LYS A 99 -16.11 7.07 16.78
C LYS A 99 -15.87 8.37 16.04
N TYR A 100 -14.78 8.42 15.29
CA TYR A 100 -14.36 9.58 14.51
C TYR A 100 -14.16 9.20 13.05
N GLN A 101 -14.62 10.02 12.12
CA GLN A 101 -14.27 9.92 10.72
C GLN A 101 -13.00 10.72 10.44
N VAL A 102 -11.99 10.06 9.86
CA VAL A 102 -10.78 10.70 9.34
C VAL A 102 -10.91 10.75 7.81
N ASN A 103 -10.82 11.95 7.24
CA ASN A 103 -11.07 12.16 5.81
C ASN A 103 -9.80 12.40 4.99
N SER A 104 -8.79 13.03 5.57
CA SER A 104 -7.49 13.28 4.94
C SER A 104 -6.41 13.49 6.00
N PHE A 105 -5.15 13.40 5.58
CA PHE A 105 -4.02 13.81 6.41
C PHE A 105 -4.14 15.30 6.81
N GLY A 106 -3.84 15.62 8.06
CA GLY A 106 -3.89 16.98 8.59
C GLY A 106 -5.29 17.58 8.82
N SER A 107 -6.37 16.88 8.46
CA SER A 107 -7.73 17.31 8.79
C SER A 107 -8.11 16.93 10.23
N ASN A 108 -8.90 17.78 10.90
CA ASN A 108 -9.46 17.42 12.20
C ASN A 108 -10.44 16.24 12.03
N PRO A 109 -10.28 15.15 12.80
CA PRO A 109 -11.24 14.05 12.81
C PRO A 109 -12.64 14.55 13.20
N ILE A 110 -13.66 14.03 12.51
CA ILE A 110 -15.06 14.42 12.74
C ILE A 110 -15.68 13.42 13.70
N LEU A 111 -16.11 13.87 14.88
CA LEU A 111 -16.88 13.04 15.81
C LEU A 111 -18.20 12.63 15.14
N LEU A 112 -18.45 11.32 15.03
CA LEU A 112 -19.64 10.80 14.34
C LEU A 112 -20.91 10.93 15.16
N ASP A 113 -20.79 10.89 16.47
CA ASP A 113 -21.89 11.15 17.41
C ASP A 113 -21.66 12.49 18.09
N ASP A 114 -22.18 13.55 17.49
CA ASP A 114 -22.02 14.93 17.96
C ASP A 114 -23.14 15.39 18.91
N ARG A 115 -23.94 14.44 19.43
CA ARG A 115 -24.94 14.75 20.45
C ARG A 115 -24.27 15.33 21.70
N PRO A 116 -24.81 16.42 22.26
CA PRO A 116 -24.25 16.99 23.48
C PRO A 116 -24.42 16.05 24.67
N LYS A 117 -23.46 16.08 25.59
CA LYS A 117 -23.59 15.47 26.92
C LYS A 117 -24.24 16.48 27.84
N LEU A 118 -25.30 16.06 28.54
CA LEU A 118 -25.98 16.89 29.53
C LEU A 118 -25.64 16.40 30.92
N ASN A 119 -25.29 17.32 31.81
CA ASN A 119 -25.21 17.08 33.24
C ASN A 119 -26.15 18.05 33.95
N ILE A 120 -27.05 17.52 34.78
CA ILE A 120 -28.06 18.29 35.51
C ILE A 120 -27.86 18.02 36.99
N GLU A 121 -27.47 19.04 37.75
CA GLU A 121 -27.17 18.94 39.18
C GLU A 121 -28.10 19.86 39.98
N GLN A 122 -28.68 19.36 41.07
CA GLN A 122 -29.40 20.19 42.04
C GLN A 122 -28.40 20.85 42.98
N LEU A 123 -28.56 22.15 43.21
CA LEU A 123 -27.75 22.95 44.12
C LEU A 123 -28.48 23.22 45.44
N ASP A 124 -27.68 23.52 46.48
CA ASP A 124 -28.14 23.84 47.84
C ASP A 124 -28.82 25.22 47.90
N ASP A 125 -30.00 25.34 47.30
CA ASP A 125 -30.95 26.47 47.37
C ASP A 125 -32.18 26.26 46.45
N GLY A 126 -32.38 25.05 45.93
CA GLY A 126 -33.45 24.77 44.96
C GLY A 126 -33.14 25.26 43.54
N LYS A 127 -31.91 25.72 43.27
CA LYS A 127 -31.46 25.98 41.89
C LYS A 127 -30.98 24.69 41.24
N ILE A 128 -31.08 24.66 39.92
CA ILE A 128 -30.63 23.55 39.08
C ILE A 128 -29.54 24.08 38.15
N SER A 129 -28.37 23.46 38.22
CA SER A 129 -27.27 23.68 37.29
C SER A 129 -27.43 22.75 36.10
N ILE A 130 -27.34 23.29 34.89
CA ILE A 130 -27.40 22.49 33.65
C ILE A 130 -26.15 22.79 32.84
N SER A 131 -25.36 21.75 32.60
CA SER A 131 -24.17 21.81 31.75
C SER A 131 -24.44 21.07 30.45
N ILE A 132 -24.25 21.74 29.32
CA ILE A 132 -24.34 21.17 27.97
C ILE A 132 -22.94 21.18 27.38
N LEU A 133 -22.39 19.98 27.14
CA LEU A 133 -21.04 19.80 26.65
C LEU A 133 -21.05 19.29 25.21
N PHE A 134 -20.34 20.01 24.33
CA PHE A 134 -20.01 19.57 22.98
C PHE A 134 -18.51 19.26 22.89
N GLU A 135 -18.15 18.22 22.14
CA GLU A 135 -16.76 17.79 21.96
C GLU A 135 -16.44 17.67 20.46
N LYS A 136 -15.26 18.16 20.05
CA LYS A 136 -14.69 17.90 18.72
C LYS A 136 -13.16 18.01 18.75
N TYR A 137 -12.52 17.51 17.70
CA TYR A 137 -11.14 17.89 17.40
C TYR A 137 -11.10 19.30 16.77
N GLY A 138 -10.21 20.13 17.28
CA GLY A 138 -10.08 21.53 16.87
C GLY A 138 -10.94 22.50 17.69
N LYS A 139 -11.23 23.67 17.14
CA LYS A 139 -11.92 24.77 17.85
C LYS A 139 -13.31 25.01 17.27
N PHE A 140 -14.30 25.20 18.13
CA PHE A 140 -15.65 25.60 17.72
C PHE A 140 -15.69 27.10 17.37
N SER A 141 -16.31 27.45 16.24
CA SER A 141 -16.82 28.79 15.95
C SER A 141 -18.16 29.01 16.66
N GLN A 142 -18.60 30.27 16.75
CA GLN A 142 -19.90 30.59 17.32
C GLN A 142 -21.05 30.09 16.42
N GLU A 143 -20.89 30.14 15.09
CA GLU A 143 -21.90 29.60 14.17
C GLU A 143 -22.03 28.09 14.31
N GLU A 144 -20.92 27.35 14.50
CA GLU A 144 -20.95 25.90 14.68
C GLU A 144 -21.72 25.49 15.94
N ILE A 145 -21.50 26.18 17.07
CA ILE A 145 -22.21 25.92 18.32
C ILE A 145 -23.70 26.16 18.14
N ARG A 146 -24.08 27.28 17.52
CA ARG A 146 -25.48 27.58 17.20
C ARG A 146 -26.09 26.54 16.27
N GLY A 147 -25.33 26.08 15.28
CA GLY A 147 -25.72 25.00 14.37
C GLY A 147 -26.01 23.70 15.12
N LEU A 148 -25.14 23.30 16.05
CA LEU A 148 -25.32 22.09 16.87
C LEU A 148 -26.52 22.17 17.81
N LEU A 149 -26.74 23.32 18.46
CA LEU A 149 -27.92 23.53 19.31
C LEU A 149 -29.22 23.41 18.51
N ASN A 150 -29.26 24.00 17.31
CA ASN A 150 -30.40 23.87 16.41
C ASN A 150 -30.59 22.41 15.94
N LYS A 151 -29.49 21.76 15.53
CA LYS A 151 -29.49 20.37 15.07
C LYS A 151 -30.02 19.41 16.15
N HIS A 152 -29.62 19.60 17.41
CA HIS A 152 -29.97 18.73 18.53
C HIS A 152 -31.12 19.28 19.39
N LYS A 153 -31.89 20.27 18.91
CA LYS A 153 -33.01 20.89 19.64
C LYS A 153 -33.97 19.85 20.23
N LEU A 154 -34.46 18.92 19.40
CA LEU A 154 -35.44 17.91 19.83
C LEU A 154 -34.88 16.96 20.89
N PHE A 155 -33.60 16.62 20.79
CA PHE A 155 -32.91 15.81 21.80
C PHE A 155 -32.82 16.57 23.13
N LEU A 156 -32.36 17.82 23.09
CA LEU A 156 -32.26 18.68 24.27
C LEU A 156 -33.62 18.89 24.95
N GLU A 157 -34.66 19.17 24.16
CA GLU A 157 -36.03 19.34 24.66
C GLU A 157 -36.53 18.08 25.36
N SER A 158 -36.30 16.90 24.78
CA SER A 158 -36.65 15.63 25.39
C SER A 158 -35.93 15.39 26.72
N GLU A 159 -34.62 15.64 26.79
CA GLU A 159 -33.84 15.47 28.03
C GLU A 159 -34.26 16.46 29.12
N TYR A 160 -34.57 17.71 28.77
CA TYR A 160 -35.11 18.68 29.74
C TYR A 160 -36.45 18.22 30.30
N ILE A 161 -37.40 17.81 29.44
CA ILE A 161 -38.73 17.38 29.85
C ILE A 161 -38.66 16.14 30.76
N LYS A 162 -37.81 15.16 30.42
CA LYS A 162 -37.59 13.96 31.26
C LYS A 162 -37.12 14.30 32.68
N ASN A 163 -36.37 15.39 32.83
CA ASN A 163 -35.89 15.87 34.11
C ASN A 163 -36.82 16.92 34.75
N GLY A 164 -38.04 17.10 34.24
CA GLY A 164 -39.04 18.02 34.80
C GLY A 164 -38.75 19.50 34.52
N LEU A 165 -37.91 19.81 33.53
CA LEU A 165 -37.46 21.16 33.20
C LEU A 165 -38.17 21.73 31.97
N LYS A 166 -38.36 23.05 31.96
CA LYS A 166 -38.85 23.77 30.77
C LYS A 166 -37.68 24.05 29.82
N PHE A 167 -37.79 23.58 28.58
CA PHE A 167 -36.81 23.86 27.53
C PHE A 167 -37.02 25.24 26.90
N ASN A 168 -35.93 25.98 26.65
CA ASN A 168 -35.94 27.25 25.92
C ASN A 168 -34.65 27.39 25.10
N LEU A 169 -34.76 27.24 23.78
CA LEU A 169 -33.62 27.30 22.86
C LEU A 169 -33.02 28.71 22.74
N GLU A 170 -33.83 29.76 22.74
CA GLU A 170 -33.33 31.14 22.62
C GLU A 170 -32.43 31.51 23.80
N LYS A 171 -32.80 31.08 25.01
CA LYS A 171 -31.96 31.26 26.19
C LYS A 171 -30.60 30.60 26.02
N LEU A 172 -30.55 29.37 25.48
CA LEU A 172 -29.30 28.67 25.21
C LEU A 172 -28.46 29.34 24.13
N LEU A 173 -29.07 29.82 23.05
CA LEU A 173 -28.38 30.51 21.95
C LEU A 173 -27.76 31.86 22.36
N ASN A 174 -28.29 32.46 23.44
CA ASN A 174 -27.82 33.72 24.02
C ASN A 174 -26.92 33.52 25.26
N SER A 175 -26.64 32.27 25.65
CA SER A 175 -25.77 31.97 26.79
C SER A 175 -24.29 32.05 26.39
N ASP A 176 -23.43 32.39 27.35
CA ASP A 176 -21.98 32.35 27.16
C ASP A 176 -21.46 30.92 27.23
N PHE A 177 -20.65 30.54 26.24
CA PHE A 177 -20.01 29.22 26.18
C PHE A 177 -18.57 29.31 26.67
N THR A 178 -18.25 28.53 27.69
CA THR A 178 -16.86 28.31 28.10
C THR A 178 -16.21 27.28 27.18
N ARG A 179 -14.90 27.43 26.97
CA ARG A 179 -14.10 26.51 26.14
C ARG A 179 -13.04 25.86 27.00
N GLN A 180 -12.99 24.54 26.96
CA GLN A 180 -11.92 23.76 27.58
C GLN A 180 -11.14 23.05 26.49
N ILE A 181 -9.81 23.19 26.51
CA ILE A 181 -8.91 22.43 25.64
C ILE A 181 -8.49 21.19 26.41
N LYS A 182 -8.64 20.02 25.78
CA LYS A 182 -8.15 18.74 26.28
C LYS A 182 -7.02 18.27 25.37
N GLU A 183 -6.12 17.46 25.92
CA GLU A 183 -5.15 16.73 25.11
C GLU A 183 -5.90 15.83 24.11
N PRO A 184 -5.44 15.75 22.85
CA PRO A 184 -6.07 14.91 21.85
C PRO A 184 -5.98 13.45 22.27
N LEU A 185 -7.10 12.75 22.25
CA LEU A 185 -7.11 11.30 22.48
C LEU A 185 -6.48 10.59 21.27
N PRO A 186 -5.71 9.51 21.49
CA PRO A 186 -5.23 8.70 20.40
C PRO A 186 -6.41 8.01 19.70
N LEU A 187 -6.38 8.01 18.37
CA LEU A 187 -7.37 7.31 17.54
C LEU A 187 -6.78 6.01 17.03
N SER A 188 -7.53 4.92 17.15
CA SER A 188 -7.09 3.60 16.71
C SER A 188 -8.12 2.93 15.78
N ARG A 189 -7.60 2.07 14.91
CA ARG A 189 -8.37 1.17 14.05
C ARG A 189 -7.56 -0.10 13.89
N ARG A 190 -8.23 -1.25 13.99
CA ARG A 190 -7.64 -2.54 13.62
C ARG A 190 -8.01 -2.87 12.19
N GLU A 191 -7.03 -3.26 11.39
CA GLU A 191 -7.21 -3.70 10.01
C GLU A 191 -6.55 -5.06 9.84
N LEU A 192 -7.26 -5.97 9.18
CA LEU A 192 -6.71 -7.25 8.78
C LEU A 192 -6.13 -7.11 7.37
N VAL A 193 -4.86 -7.45 7.22
CA VAL A 193 -4.16 -7.38 5.93
C VAL A 193 -4.13 -8.77 5.32
N ASP A 194 -4.74 -8.92 4.14
CA ASP A 194 -4.65 -10.16 3.36
C ASP A 194 -3.38 -10.17 2.49
N PHE A 195 -2.44 -11.06 2.82
CA PHE A 195 -1.21 -11.26 2.05
C PHE A 195 -1.36 -12.22 0.88
N ASN A 196 -2.51 -12.88 0.70
CA ASN A 196 -2.71 -13.83 -0.41
C ASN A 196 -2.39 -13.25 -1.80
N PRO A 197 -2.81 -12.00 -2.14
CA PRO A 197 -2.49 -11.42 -3.44
C PRO A 197 -0.98 -11.28 -3.70
N PHE A 198 -0.19 -11.07 -2.64
CA PHE A 198 1.26 -10.86 -2.77
C PHE A 198 2.02 -12.11 -3.23
N PHE A 199 1.55 -13.31 -2.88
CA PHE A 199 2.19 -14.55 -3.33
C PHE A 199 2.10 -14.71 -4.85
N LEU A 200 0.94 -14.39 -5.43
CA LEU A 200 0.75 -14.46 -6.88
C LEU A 200 1.49 -13.34 -7.60
N GLU A 201 1.44 -12.12 -7.08
CA GLU A 201 2.14 -10.97 -7.68
C GLU A 201 3.66 -11.16 -7.66
N ALA A 202 4.23 -11.58 -6.51
CA ALA A 202 5.67 -11.81 -6.42
C ALA A 202 6.12 -12.95 -7.35
N LEU A 203 5.33 -14.02 -7.47
CA LEU A 203 5.62 -15.10 -8.41
C LEU A 203 5.57 -14.62 -9.86
N LYS A 204 4.57 -13.79 -10.22
CA LYS A 204 4.44 -13.16 -11.53
C LYS A 204 5.67 -12.31 -11.85
N ILE A 205 6.01 -11.35 -10.97
CA ILE A 205 7.17 -10.46 -11.13
C ILE A 205 8.44 -11.28 -11.37
N ALA A 206 8.70 -12.28 -10.50
CA ALA A 206 9.89 -13.12 -10.60
C ALA A 206 9.91 -13.88 -11.93
N TYR A 207 8.80 -14.54 -12.27
CA TYR A 207 8.67 -15.32 -13.49
C TYR A 207 8.89 -14.48 -14.75
N GLU A 208 8.15 -13.39 -14.90
CA GLU A 208 8.18 -12.53 -16.08
C GLU A 208 9.55 -11.86 -16.25
N PHE A 209 10.16 -11.45 -15.14
CA PHE A 209 11.54 -10.93 -15.14
C PHE A 209 12.54 -11.99 -15.59
N PHE A 210 12.47 -13.20 -15.03
CA PHE A 210 13.41 -14.28 -15.33
C PHE A 210 13.31 -14.75 -16.77
N VAL A 211 12.12 -15.06 -17.29
CA VAL A 211 11.99 -15.60 -18.66
C VAL A 211 12.26 -14.55 -19.74
N THR A 212 12.12 -13.26 -19.41
CA THR A 212 12.55 -12.17 -20.29
C THR A 212 14.07 -12.03 -20.29
N ALA A 213 14.72 -12.16 -19.13
CA ALA A 213 16.17 -12.07 -19.01
C ALA A 213 16.90 -13.32 -19.50
N CYS A 214 16.27 -14.49 -19.39
CA CYS A 214 16.84 -15.81 -19.68
C CYS A 214 15.84 -16.67 -20.47
N PRO A 215 15.50 -16.27 -21.71
CA PRO A 215 14.51 -16.95 -22.54
C PRO A 215 14.86 -18.40 -22.89
N GLU A 216 16.13 -18.80 -22.79
CA GLU A 216 16.57 -20.18 -22.99
C GLU A 216 15.95 -21.17 -21.99
N PHE A 217 15.54 -20.72 -20.80
CA PHE A 217 14.94 -21.58 -19.78
C PHE A 217 13.41 -21.65 -19.86
N ILE A 218 12.80 -21.09 -20.90
CA ILE A 218 11.34 -21.05 -21.03
C ILE A 218 10.70 -22.45 -21.08
N GLU A 219 11.42 -23.42 -21.64
CA GLU A 219 11.03 -24.83 -21.73
C GLU A 219 11.47 -25.66 -20.51
N HIS A 220 12.15 -25.05 -19.53
CA HIS A 220 12.56 -25.77 -18.33
C HIS A 220 11.33 -26.25 -17.55
N PRO A 221 11.28 -27.50 -17.06
CA PRO A 221 10.09 -28.06 -16.41
C PRO A 221 9.55 -27.21 -15.26
N ASP A 222 10.41 -26.73 -14.38
CA ASP A 222 10.00 -25.91 -13.24
C ASP A 222 9.49 -24.52 -13.65
N ILE A 223 10.08 -23.94 -14.69
CA ILE A 223 9.64 -22.65 -15.24
C ILE A 223 8.29 -22.80 -15.92
N GLY A 224 8.10 -23.90 -16.67
CA GLY A 224 6.79 -24.27 -17.22
C GLY A 224 5.74 -24.54 -16.14
N ASN A 225 6.13 -25.12 -15.00
CA ASN A 225 5.24 -25.32 -13.85
C ASN A 225 4.80 -23.98 -13.26
N ILE A 226 5.71 -23.02 -13.07
CA ILE A 226 5.37 -21.67 -12.60
C ILE A 226 4.42 -20.97 -13.58
N ALA A 227 4.67 -21.06 -14.89
CA ALA A 227 3.77 -20.51 -15.91
C ALA A 227 2.33 -21.06 -15.76
N LYS A 228 2.19 -22.38 -15.55
CA LYS A 228 0.89 -23.03 -15.29
C LYS A 228 0.26 -22.57 -13.98
N VAL A 229 1.06 -22.31 -12.93
CA VAL A 229 0.55 -21.77 -11.66
C VAL A 229 -0.07 -20.38 -11.89
N LEU A 230 0.59 -19.53 -12.67
CA LEU A 230 0.10 -18.19 -13.00
C LEU A 230 -1.11 -18.23 -13.94
N GLU A 231 -1.10 -19.08 -14.97
CA GLU A 231 -2.22 -19.28 -15.90
C GLU A 231 -3.49 -19.71 -15.16
N ASN A 232 -3.36 -20.64 -14.22
CA ASN A 232 -4.47 -21.15 -13.40
C ASN A 232 -4.80 -20.29 -12.18
N ILE A 233 -3.92 -19.34 -11.83
CA ILE A 233 -4.02 -18.49 -10.64
C ILE A 233 -4.11 -19.36 -9.38
N ASP A 234 -3.23 -20.36 -9.32
CA ASP A 234 -3.22 -21.35 -8.24
C ASP A 234 -2.45 -20.80 -7.03
N LEU A 235 -3.17 -20.09 -6.16
CA LEU A 235 -2.62 -19.51 -4.93
C LEU A 235 -1.94 -20.57 -4.03
N LYS A 236 -2.48 -21.79 -3.97
CA LYS A 236 -1.93 -22.84 -3.11
C LYS A 236 -0.56 -23.26 -3.60
N LYS A 237 -0.37 -23.39 -4.91
CA LYS A 237 0.96 -23.66 -5.49
C LYS A 237 1.86 -22.44 -5.43
N ALA A 238 1.35 -21.24 -5.66
CA ALA A 238 2.17 -20.01 -5.56
C ALA A 238 2.82 -19.86 -4.18
N LYS A 239 2.08 -20.16 -3.10
CA LYS A 239 2.61 -20.19 -1.72
C LYS A 239 3.73 -21.20 -1.47
N LYS A 240 3.90 -22.21 -2.33
CA LYS A 240 5.03 -23.14 -2.26
C LYS A 240 6.30 -22.57 -2.88
N HIS A 241 6.17 -21.62 -3.81
CA HIS A 241 7.29 -20.97 -4.48
C HIS A 241 7.75 -19.70 -3.77
N VAL A 242 6.84 -19.01 -3.07
CA VAL A 242 7.10 -17.67 -2.53
C VAL A 242 7.09 -17.69 -1.01
N THR A 243 8.16 -17.19 -0.41
CA THR A 243 8.25 -16.88 1.02
C THR A 243 8.24 -15.37 1.22
N ILE A 244 7.42 -14.88 2.16
CA ILE A 244 7.32 -13.45 2.48
C ILE A 244 8.06 -13.20 3.79
N HIS A 245 8.95 -12.20 3.79
CA HIS A 245 9.61 -11.69 4.97
C HIS A 245 9.32 -10.19 5.11
N VAL A 246 9.15 -9.75 6.35
CA VAL A 246 9.11 -8.32 6.70
C VAL A 246 10.45 -8.00 7.34
N ALA A 247 11.23 -7.12 6.72
CA ALA A 247 12.54 -6.77 7.19
C ALA A 247 12.46 -6.06 8.56
N GLU A 248 13.23 -6.55 9.53
CA GLU A 248 13.33 -5.94 10.85
C GLU A 248 14.26 -4.72 10.83
N GLU A 249 13.93 -3.70 11.63
CA GLU A 249 14.67 -2.43 11.68
C GLU A 249 16.17 -2.56 11.99
N LYS A 250 16.57 -3.67 12.64
CA LYS A 250 17.96 -3.95 13.04
C LYS A 250 18.79 -4.68 11.98
N MET A 251 18.17 -5.13 10.88
CA MET A 251 18.89 -5.83 9.81
C MET A 251 19.82 -4.85 9.06
N GLU A 252 21.03 -5.28 8.70
CA GLU A 252 21.95 -4.50 7.84
C GLU A 252 21.27 -4.05 6.53
N TYR A 253 20.41 -4.91 5.99
CA TYR A 253 19.54 -4.58 4.86
C TYR A 253 18.75 -3.29 5.10
N MET A 254 18.15 -3.10 6.28
CA MET A 254 17.35 -1.90 6.57
C MET A 254 18.20 -0.62 6.63
N ASN A 255 19.49 -0.70 6.99
CA ASN A 255 20.38 0.45 6.89
C ASN A 255 20.59 0.87 5.43
N LEU A 256 20.77 -0.11 4.54
CA LEU A 256 20.87 0.14 3.10
C LEU A 256 19.58 0.75 2.56
N ILE A 257 18.45 0.16 2.91
CA ILE A 257 17.15 0.64 2.47
C ILE A 257 16.90 2.08 2.94
N LYS A 258 17.23 2.42 4.20
CA LYS A 258 17.12 3.79 4.71
C LYS A 258 18.04 4.76 3.96
N CYS A 259 19.30 4.39 3.72
CA CYS A 259 20.23 5.23 2.97
C CYS A 259 19.72 5.49 1.55
N LEU A 260 19.28 4.44 0.86
CA LEU A 260 18.76 4.54 -0.50
C LEU A 260 17.47 5.37 -0.54
N LYS A 261 16.53 5.13 0.37
CA LYS A 261 15.28 5.90 0.44
C LYS A 261 15.53 7.39 0.68
N ASN A 262 16.47 7.73 1.55
CA ASN A 262 16.80 9.13 1.85
C ASN A 262 17.44 9.85 0.68
N ASN A 263 18.23 9.15 -0.15
CA ASN A 263 18.94 9.76 -1.27
C ASN A 263 18.14 9.74 -2.58
N PHE A 264 17.33 8.71 -2.82
CA PHE A 264 16.68 8.45 -4.10
C PHE A 264 15.14 8.33 -4.00
N GLY A 265 14.57 8.29 -2.80
CA GLY A 265 13.16 7.99 -2.59
C GLY A 265 12.84 6.49 -2.69
N SER A 266 11.57 6.13 -2.84
CA SER A 266 11.16 4.73 -2.90
C SER A 266 11.68 4.02 -4.14
N PHE A 267 11.97 2.73 -3.99
CA PHE A 267 12.48 1.88 -5.07
C PHE A 267 11.93 0.46 -5.00
N PHE A 268 12.04 -0.23 -6.13
CA PHE A 268 11.83 -1.68 -6.23
C PHE A 268 13.16 -2.37 -6.53
N MET A 269 13.32 -3.58 -5.98
CA MET A 269 14.44 -4.45 -6.34
C MET A 269 13.90 -5.79 -6.83
N VAL A 270 14.42 -6.27 -7.94
CA VAL A 270 14.21 -7.64 -8.44
C VAL A 270 15.58 -8.19 -8.78
N ASN A 271 16.03 -9.20 -8.05
CA ASN A 271 17.38 -9.74 -8.17
C ASN A 271 17.33 -11.28 -8.29
N PRO A 272 17.58 -11.83 -9.49
CA PRO A 272 17.82 -13.27 -9.64
C PRO A 272 19.04 -13.68 -8.82
N LEU A 273 18.93 -14.77 -8.07
CA LEU A 273 19.99 -15.23 -7.18
C LEU A 273 19.99 -16.74 -7.02
N ARG A 274 21.18 -17.30 -6.84
CA ARG A 274 21.33 -18.68 -6.39
C ARG A 274 20.85 -18.80 -4.95
N THR A 275 20.04 -19.81 -4.70
CA THR A 275 19.61 -20.18 -3.36
C THR A 275 20.79 -20.74 -2.56
N PRO A 276 20.76 -20.69 -1.22
CA PRO A 276 21.81 -21.27 -0.39
C PRO A 276 22.08 -22.76 -0.64
N ASN A 277 21.07 -23.49 -1.13
CA ASN A 277 21.15 -24.93 -1.40
C ASN A 277 21.62 -25.25 -2.84
N GLY A 278 22.09 -24.26 -3.60
CA GLY A 278 22.59 -24.46 -4.97
C GLY A 278 21.53 -24.34 -6.07
N GLY A 279 20.24 -24.25 -5.73
CA GLY A 279 19.18 -23.98 -6.70
C GLY A 279 19.08 -22.51 -7.12
N SER A 280 18.01 -22.16 -7.82
CA SER A 280 17.82 -20.83 -8.40
C SER A 280 16.51 -20.17 -7.96
N GLY A 281 16.55 -18.85 -7.77
CA GLY A 281 15.41 -18.07 -7.30
C GLY A 281 15.56 -16.57 -7.54
N CYS A 282 14.73 -15.81 -6.84
CA CYS A 282 14.67 -14.35 -6.94
C CYS A 282 14.44 -13.73 -5.57
N PHE A 283 15.17 -12.66 -5.31
CA PHE A 283 14.84 -11.70 -4.25
C PHE A 283 14.07 -10.56 -4.87
N ILE A 284 12.88 -10.30 -4.33
CA ILE A 284 12.10 -9.11 -4.67
C ILE A 284 11.93 -8.29 -3.40
N SER A 285 12.22 -7.00 -3.48
CA SER A 285 11.88 -6.03 -2.45
C SER A 285 10.83 -5.07 -3.00
N LEU A 286 9.62 -5.15 -2.47
CA LEU A 286 8.56 -4.18 -2.71
C LEU A 286 8.33 -3.36 -1.44
N TYR A 287 8.06 -2.07 -1.62
CA TYR A 287 7.75 -1.16 -0.52
C TYR A 287 8.81 -1.16 0.59
N GLU A 288 10.08 -1.39 0.22
CA GLU A 288 11.29 -1.30 1.05
C GLU A 288 11.41 -2.33 2.19
N LYS A 289 10.30 -2.73 2.81
CA LYS A 289 10.24 -3.63 3.97
C LYS A 289 9.74 -5.04 3.62
N PHE A 290 9.00 -5.20 2.53
CA PHE A 290 8.44 -6.50 2.15
C PHE A 290 9.37 -7.19 1.17
N ILE A 291 9.99 -8.25 1.66
CA ILE A 291 10.91 -9.09 0.91
C ILE A 291 10.15 -10.35 0.48
N PHE A 292 10.24 -10.69 -0.80
CA PHE A 292 9.70 -11.92 -1.36
C PHE A 292 10.87 -12.74 -1.89
N LEU A 293 11.04 -13.94 -1.32
CA LEU A 293 11.98 -14.92 -1.82
C LEU A 293 11.21 -15.92 -2.68
N VAL A 294 11.47 -15.88 -3.98
CA VAL A 294 10.82 -16.76 -4.95
C VAL A 294 11.78 -17.86 -5.36
N LYS A 295 11.35 -19.11 -5.27
CA LYS A 295 12.11 -20.27 -5.73
C LYS A 295 11.66 -20.66 -7.14
N TYR A 296 12.63 -20.68 -8.07
CA TYR A 296 12.41 -21.15 -9.43
C TYR A 296 12.59 -22.66 -9.52
N SER A 297 13.76 -23.15 -9.15
CA SER A 297 14.16 -24.55 -9.30
C SER A 297 15.17 -24.95 -8.23
N GLU A 298 15.29 -26.25 -7.97
CA GLU A 298 16.43 -26.82 -7.25
C GLU A 298 17.71 -26.82 -8.10
N ASP A 299 17.60 -26.66 -9.42
CA ASP A 299 18.73 -26.61 -10.32
C ASP A 299 19.35 -25.20 -10.35
N ASP A 300 20.67 -25.11 -10.58
CA ASP A 300 21.36 -23.84 -10.82
C ASP A 300 21.11 -23.38 -12.26
N LEU A 301 19.99 -22.69 -12.47
CA LEU A 301 19.64 -22.11 -13.78
C LEU A 301 20.53 -20.92 -14.16
N PHE A 302 21.33 -20.37 -13.23
CA PHE A 302 22.16 -19.21 -13.52
C PHE A 302 23.55 -19.62 -14.01
N GLY A 303 24.02 -20.84 -13.75
CA GLY A 303 25.37 -21.27 -14.12
C GLY A 303 26.40 -20.18 -13.81
N ASN A 304 27.40 -19.95 -14.67
CA ASN A 304 28.42 -18.90 -14.42
C ASN A 304 27.97 -17.46 -14.74
N PHE A 305 26.67 -17.20 -14.91
CA PHE A 305 26.16 -15.87 -15.28
C PHE A 305 26.01 -14.97 -14.05
N ILE A 306 26.51 -13.73 -14.17
CA ILE A 306 26.24 -12.65 -13.22
C ILE A 306 24.99 -11.94 -13.70
N HIS A 307 23.89 -12.11 -12.98
CA HIS A 307 22.65 -11.38 -13.24
C HIS A 307 22.73 -10.01 -12.60
N MET A 308 22.42 -8.97 -13.38
CA MET A 308 22.32 -7.61 -12.87
C MET A 308 21.00 -7.45 -12.12
N PRO A 309 21.02 -6.98 -10.85
CA PRO A 309 19.79 -6.67 -10.15
C PRO A 309 19.04 -5.56 -10.89
N TYR A 310 17.74 -5.73 -11.06
CA TYR A 310 16.87 -4.64 -11.45
C TYR A 310 16.57 -3.81 -10.21
N PHE A 311 17.08 -2.59 -10.21
CA PHE A 311 16.86 -1.62 -9.15
C PHE A 311 16.22 -0.40 -9.79
N TYR A 312 15.02 -0.04 -9.34
CA TYR A 312 14.19 0.97 -9.98
C TYR A 312 13.70 2.00 -8.98
N ILE A 313 14.00 3.28 -9.25
CA ILE A 313 13.62 4.43 -8.44
C ILE A 313 12.27 4.96 -8.92
N VAL A 314 11.26 4.87 -8.04
CA VAL A 314 9.85 5.10 -8.40
C VAL A 314 9.59 6.54 -8.85
N LYS A 315 10.06 7.52 -8.08
CA LYS A 315 9.80 8.95 -8.37
C LYS A 315 10.52 9.44 -9.63
N GLU A 316 11.77 9.02 -9.81
CA GLU A 316 12.59 9.43 -10.96
C GLU A 316 12.25 8.66 -12.23
N LYS A 317 11.56 7.53 -12.08
CA LYS A 317 11.29 6.56 -13.16
C LYS A 317 12.55 6.05 -13.86
N LYS A 318 13.65 5.96 -13.10
CA LYS A 318 14.95 5.49 -13.58
C LYS A 318 15.31 4.16 -12.95
N THR A 319 16.06 3.39 -13.70
CA THR A 319 16.79 2.21 -13.22
C THR A 319 18.21 2.59 -12.79
N LEU A 320 18.87 1.70 -12.05
CA LEU A 320 20.24 1.92 -11.57
C LEU A 320 21.25 2.22 -12.69
N TYR A 321 21.07 1.64 -13.88
CA TYR A 321 21.98 1.86 -15.01
C TYR A 321 21.70 3.19 -15.76
N GLU A 322 20.62 3.88 -15.41
CA GLU A 322 20.26 5.20 -15.93
C GLU A 322 20.69 6.34 -14.98
N LEU A 323 21.37 6.00 -13.87
CA LEU A 323 21.93 7.00 -12.96
C LEU A 323 23.08 7.76 -13.62
N SER A 324 23.11 9.08 -13.38
CA SER A 324 24.25 9.95 -13.68
C SER A 324 25.49 9.55 -12.87
N HIS A 325 26.65 10.11 -13.24
CA HIS A 325 27.90 9.84 -12.54
C HIS A 325 27.81 10.15 -11.03
N ASP A 326 27.25 11.31 -10.68
CA ASP A 326 27.11 11.75 -9.29
C ASP A 326 26.12 10.87 -8.52
N GLU A 327 25.01 10.47 -9.14
CA GLU A 327 24.02 9.57 -8.54
C GLU A 327 24.63 8.17 -8.31
N SER A 328 25.44 7.68 -9.24
CA SER A 328 26.17 6.42 -9.11
C SER A 328 27.18 6.44 -7.97
N ILE A 329 27.91 7.55 -7.78
CA ILE A 329 28.81 7.73 -6.62
C ILE A 329 28.02 7.64 -5.32
N LYS A 330 26.91 8.37 -5.19
CA LYS A 330 26.05 8.33 -4.00
C LYS A 330 25.48 6.93 -3.73
N PHE A 331 25.11 6.21 -4.77
CA PHE A 331 24.64 4.83 -4.65
C PHE A 331 25.74 3.91 -4.10
N GLN A 332 26.97 4.04 -4.62
CA GLN A 332 28.14 3.31 -4.11
C GLN A 332 28.48 3.68 -2.66
N GLU A 333 28.29 4.95 -2.27
CA GLU A 333 28.44 5.39 -0.87
C GLU A 333 27.41 4.72 0.03
N CYS A 334 26.14 4.63 -0.37
CA CYS A 334 25.13 3.88 0.38
C CYS A 334 25.48 2.40 0.53
N LEU A 335 26.03 1.75 -0.51
CA LEU A 335 26.50 0.36 -0.39
C LEU A 335 27.68 0.21 0.58
N LYS A 336 28.57 1.20 0.64
CA LYS A 336 29.74 1.19 1.52
C LYS A 336 29.39 1.51 2.98
N SER A 337 28.44 2.41 3.21
CA SER A 337 28.00 2.80 4.55
C SER A 337 27.28 1.68 5.29
N CYS A 338 26.77 0.69 4.57
CA CYS A 338 26.09 -0.48 5.15
C CYS A 338 27.01 -1.66 5.47
N LYS A 339 28.29 -1.58 5.07
CA LYS A 339 29.32 -2.58 5.38
C LYS A 339 30.18 -2.22 6.59
N LYS A 340 29.86 -1.11 7.27
CA LYS A 340 30.44 -0.67 8.54
C LYS A 340 29.36 -0.74 9.60
#